data_AF-A0A1V4THQ7-F1
#
_entry.id   AF-A0A1V4THQ7-F1
#
_cell.length_a   1.000
_cell.length_b   1.000
_cell.length_c   1.000
_cell.angle_alpha   90.00
_cell.angle_beta   90.00
_cell.angle_gamma   90.00
#
_symmetry.space_group_name_H-M   'P 1'
#
loop_
_entity.id
_entity.type
_entity.pdbx_description
1 polymer ?
#
loop_
_entity_poly.entity_id
_entity_poly.type
_entity_poly.pdbx_seq_one_letter_code
_entity_poly.pdbx_strand_id
1 'polypeptide(L)'
;MPSDTSGFFISDGKCKRCGKPFYEVSVATAIAALMIGYLMITFFFNLLYISEEPWVKDIFGDYIPLGLEYIALSVILLIVMAPVMGAGIIPALKKRHSSAYGYACAECQKVLAQEAQDAAIKQKQSEEANAYAYMSRVEGLENGDPWLGKLIRSWKQDNPNKLPEESMINDLVMAKNMEKAGNFEKAAVIMEKYRFWEEAGRMRRLDDQKVIKHITVDMNELIDQVGTKGLAIPYKCSSCGASITIDKDSKKEGLKFCSYCGTAYNIDDMTKMIQSALE
;
A
#
# COMPACT_ATOMS: atom_id res chain seq x y z
N MET A 1 -12.89 6.25 -4.82
CA MET A 1 -14.27 6.72 -5.11
C MET A 1 -15.13 6.34 -3.92
N PRO A 2 -15.62 7.28 -3.10
CA PRO A 2 -16.62 6.93 -2.10
C PRO A 2 -18.01 7.02 -2.74
N SER A 3 -18.69 5.88 -2.80
CA SER A 3 -20.10 5.76 -3.15
C SER A 3 -20.95 6.06 -1.91
N ASP A 4 -21.31 7.32 -1.72
CA ASP A 4 -22.33 7.71 -0.74
C ASP A 4 -23.72 7.44 -1.32
N THR A 5 -24.27 6.28 -0.98
CA THR A 5 -25.68 5.90 -1.17
C THR A 5 -26.56 6.30 0.02
N SER A 6 -26.31 7.47 0.61
CA SER A 6 -27.13 8.02 1.69
C SER A 6 -28.03 9.14 1.19
N GLY A 7 -29.35 8.89 1.21
CA GLY A 7 -30.35 9.95 1.24
C GLY A 7 -31.23 10.06 0.01
N PHE A 8 -32.22 9.17 -0.08
CA PHE A 8 -33.44 9.39 -0.89
C PHE A 8 -34.35 10.51 -0.29
N PHE A 9 -33.82 11.31 0.64
CA PHE A 9 -34.50 12.44 1.27
C PHE A 9 -33.74 13.73 0.93
N ILE A 10 -34.35 14.51 0.03
CA ILE A 10 -34.27 15.98 -0.08
C ILE A 10 -32.95 16.59 0.39
N SER A 11 -31.91 16.60 -0.46
CA SER A 11 -30.82 17.57 -0.24
C SER A 11 -31.32 18.92 -0.76
N ASP A 12 -31.66 19.80 0.18
CA ASP A 12 -32.01 21.21 0.07
C ASP A 12 -31.70 21.79 -1.31
N GLY A 13 -32.68 22.43 -1.96
CA GLY A 13 -32.52 23.10 -3.26
C GLY A 13 -31.53 24.26 -3.22
N LYS A 14 -30.27 23.98 -2.91
CA LYS A 14 -29.13 24.84 -2.63
C LYS A 14 -27.87 24.17 -3.18
N CYS A 15 -26.94 24.98 -3.65
CA CYS A 15 -25.64 24.52 -4.10
C CYS A 15 -24.80 24.03 -2.92
N LYS A 16 -24.19 22.83 -3.02
CA LYS A 16 -23.38 22.25 -1.94
C LYS A 16 -22.14 23.08 -1.58
N ARG A 17 -21.58 23.83 -2.54
CA ARG A 17 -20.35 24.61 -2.36
C ARG A 17 -20.61 26.04 -1.88
N CYS A 18 -21.60 26.72 -2.45
CA CYS A 18 -21.88 28.13 -2.13
C CYS A 18 -23.15 28.37 -1.32
N GLY A 19 -23.95 27.33 -1.04
CA GLY A 19 -25.19 27.42 -0.28
C GLY A 19 -26.34 28.18 -0.96
N LYS A 20 -26.12 28.77 -2.15
CA LYS A 20 -27.14 29.55 -2.86
C LYS A 20 -28.30 28.66 -3.28
N PRO A 21 -29.56 29.05 -3.02
CA PRO A 21 -30.73 28.30 -3.43
C PRO A 21 -30.91 28.30 -4.95
N PHE A 22 -31.37 27.17 -5.50
CA PHE A 22 -31.78 27.05 -6.89
C PHE A 22 -33.19 27.64 -7.04
N TYR A 23 -33.27 28.96 -7.21
CA TYR A 23 -34.54 29.69 -7.26
C TYR A 23 -35.51 29.12 -8.31
N GLU A 24 -35.03 28.76 -9.49
CA GLU A 24 -35.85 28.18 -10.57
C GLU A 24 -36.51 26.85 -10.16
N VAL A 25 -35.79 25.97 -9.48
CA VAL A 25 -36.30 24.66 -9.03
C VAL A 25 -37.32 24.86 -7.91
N SER A 26 -37.02 25.77 -6.97
CA SER A 26 -37.93 26.10 -5.86
C SER A 26 -39.23 26.73 -6.35
N VAL A 27 -39.15 27.68 -7.30
CA VAL A 27 -40.33 28.32 -7.90
C VAL A 27 -41.15 27.32 -8.70
N ALA A 28 -40.54 26.49 -9.55
CA ALA A 28 -41.25 25.47 -10.32
C ALA A 28 -41.97 24.45 -9.41
N THR A 29 -41.32 24.04 -8.31
CA THR A 29 -41.93 23.13 -7.33
C THR A 29 -43.08 23.80 -6.57
N ALA A 30 -42.94 25.08 -6.20
CA ALA A 30 -44.01 25.84 -5.55
C ALA A 30 -45.23 26.04 -6.47
N ILE A 31 -45.00 26.40 -7.75
CA ILE A 31 -46.06 26.52 -8.75
C ILE A 31 -46.76 25.18 -8.97
N ALA A 32 -46.00 24.09 -9.06
CA ALA A 32 -46.57 22.74 -9.19
C ALA A 32 -47.46 22.39 -7.99
N ALA A 33 -47.00 22.65 -6.77
CA ALA A 33 -47.76 22.39 -5.55
C ALA A 33 -49.03 23.24 -5.48
N LEU A 34 -48.96 24.53 -5.85
CA LEU A 34 -50.13 25.41 -5.90
C LEU A 34 -51.15 24.96 -6.95
N MET A 35 -50.70 24.61 -8.15
CA MET A 35 -51.59 24.12 -9.22
C MET A 35 -52.27 22.80 -8.85
N ILE A 36 -51.51 21.84 -8.31
CA ILE A 36 -52.07 20.55 -7.87
C ILE A 36 -53.01 20.77 -6.68
N GLY A 37 -52.64 21.61 -5.72
CA GLY A 37 -53.49 21.96 -4.58
C GLY A 37 -54.81 22.60 -5.01
N TYR A 38 -54.76 23.55 -5.95
CA TYR A 38 -55.96 24.16 -6.53
C TYR A 38 -56.88 23.13 -7.23
N LEU A 39 -56.31 22.22 -8.02
CA LEU A 39 -57.07 21.17 -8.68
C LEU A 39 -57.68 20.17 -7.70
N MET A 40 -56.97 19.83 -6.62
CA MET A 40 -57.49 18.97 -5.55
C MET A 40 -58.62 19.65 -4.77
N ILE A 41 -58.47 20.93 -4.45
CA ILE A 41 -59.49 21.73 -3.75
C ILE A 41 -60.75 21.85 -4.62
N THR A 42 -60.59 22.20 -5.89
CA THR A 42 -61.73 22.30 -6.82
C THR A 42 -62.41 20.95 -7.06
N PHE A 43 -61.66 19.86 -7.15
CA PHE A 43 -62.22 18.51 -7.20
C PHE A 43 -63.03 18.17 -5.94
N PHE A 44 -62.49 18.45 -4.75
CA PHE A 44 -63.15 18.17 -3.48
C PHE A 44 -64.45 18.98 -3.29
N PHE A 45 -64.42 20.29 -3.58
CA PHE A 45 -65.62 21.12 -3.51
C PHE A 45 -66.68 20.73 -4.55
N ASN A 46 -66.27 20.29 -5.74
CA ASN A 46 -67.22 19.74 -6.72
C ASN A 46 -67.87 18.43 -6.22
N LEU A 47 -67.15 17.56 -5.51
CA LEU A 47 -67.75 16.37 -4.90
C LEU A 47 -68.78 16.74 -3.83
N LEU A 48 -68.46 17.70 -2.96
CA LEU A 48 -69.38 18.19 -1.93
C LEU A 48 -70.64 18.87 -2.50
N TYR A 49 -70.50 19.52 -3.67
CA TYR A 49 -71.64 20.10 -4.38
C TYR A 49 -72.62 19.03 -4.88
N ILE A 50 -72.11 17.89 -5.37
CA ILE A 50 -72.93 16.75 -5.81
C ILE A 50 -73.58 16.02 -4.65
N SER A 51 -72.93 15.94 -3.48
CA SER A 51 -73.56 15.35 -2.29
C SER A 51 -74.68 16.21 -1.67
N GLU A 52 -75.07 17.30 -2.35
CA GLU A 52 -76.15 18.21 -1.99
C GLU A 52 -76.03 18.84 -0.60
N GLU A 53 -74.79 19.02 -0.13
CA GLU A 53 -74.54 19.65 1.16
C GLU A 53 -75.07 21.10 1.16
N PRO A 54 -76.05 21.43 2.03
CA PRO A 54 -76.81 22.68 1.91
C PRO A 54 -75.95 23.94 2.09
N TRP A 55 -74.89 23.86 2.90
CA TRP A 55 -73.97 24.98 3.14
C TRP A 55 -73.06 25.28 1.93
N VAL A 56 -72.80 24.30 1.06
CA VAL A 56 -71.91 24.48 -0.11
C VAL A 56 -72.62 25.27 -1.20
N LYS A 57 -73.90 24.96 -1.44
CA LYS A 57 -74.75 25.69 -2.40
C LYS A 57 -74.98 27.13 -1.96
N ASP A 58 -75.16 27.37 -0.66
CA ASP A 58 -75.39 28.71 -0.10
C ASP A 58 -74.15 29.62 -0.19
N ILE A 59 -72.95 29.07 0.01
CA ILE A 59 -71.69 29.83 -0.01
C ILE A 59 -71.13 30.01 -1.43
N PHE A 60 -71.26 29.00 -2.30
CA PHE A 60 -70.55 28.95 -3.58
C PHE A 60 -71.44 28.95 -4.82
N GLY A 61 -72.77 28.92 -4.65
CA GLY A 61 -73.75 28.70 -5.73
C GLY A 61 -73.66 29.66 -6.93
N ASP A 62 -73.26 30.91 -6.69
CA ASP A 62 -73.19 31.95 -7.74
C ASP A 62 -71.77 32.24 -8.25
N TYR A 63 -70.73 31.85 -7.50
CA TYR A 63 -69.35 32.31 -7.75
C TYR A 63 -68.44 31.27 -8.37
N ILE A 64 -68.73 29.97 -8.21
CA ILE A 64 -67.88 28.90 -8.71
C ILE A 64 -68.70 28.04 -9.68
N PRO A 65 -68.23 27.82 -10.93
CA PRO A 65 -68.90 26.91 -11.85
C PRO A 65 -68.70 25.47 -11.36
N LEU A 66 -69.60 25.01 -10.49
CA LEU A 66 -69.60 23.67 -9.90
C LEU A 66 -70.59 22.80 -10.67
N GLY A 67 -70.12 21.68 -11.23
CA GLY A 67 -70.93 20.81 -12.07
C GLY A 67 -70.19 19.54 -12.50
N LEU A 68 -70.92 18.55 -12.99
CA LEU A 68 -70.38 17.24 -13.41
C LEU A 68 -69.29 17.37 -14.49
N GLU A 69 -69.43 18.33 -15.40
CA GLU A 69 -68.45 18.62 -16.46
C GLU A 69 -67.10 19.09 -15.89
N TYR A 70 -67.12 19.85 -14.79
CA TYR A 70 -65.93 20.38 -14.14
C TYR A 70 -65.19 19.33 -13.29
N ILE A 71 -65.89 18.29 -12.82
CA ILE A 71 -65.26 17.12 -12.19
C ILE A 71 -64.44 16.33 -13.19
N ALA A 72 -65.02 16.01 -14.35
CA ALA A 72 -64.31 15.29 -15.39
C ALA A 72 -63.08 16.07 -15.86
N LEU A 73 -63.24 17.39 -16.07
CA LEU A 73 -62.13 18.26 -16.47
C LEU A 73 -61.02 18.35 -15.41
N SER A 74 -61.37 18.53 -14.12
CA SER A 74 -60.37 18.62 -13.04
C SER A 74 -59.58 17.32 -12.86
N VAL A 75 -60.24 16.15 -12.98
CA VAL A 75 -59.58 14.84 -12.92
C VAL A 75 -58.64 14.64 -14.10
N ILE A 76 -59.08 14.95 -15.33
CA ILE A 76 -58.24 14.84 -16.53
C ILE A 76 -57.02 15.76 -16.42
N LEU A 77 -57.22 17.02 -15.99
CA LEU A 77 -56.13 17.98 -15.77
C LEU A 77 -55.15 17.49 -14.70
N LEU A 78 -55.62 16.88 -13.61
CA LEU A 78 -54.75 16.38 -12.56
C LEU A 78 -53.91 15.18 -13.04
N ILE A 79 -54.53 14.25 -13.78
CA ILE A 79 -53.85 13.08 -14.36
C ILE A 79 -52.79 13.50 -15.38
N VAL A 80 -53.00 14.58 -16.14
CA VAL A 80 -52.02 15.06 -17.13
C VAL A 80 -50.95 15.96 -16.52
N MET A 81 -51.35 16.91 -15.67
CA MET A 81 -50.42 17.93 -15.14
C MET A 81 -49.49 17.39 -14.06
N ALA A 82 -49.95 16.48 -13.20
CA ALA A 82 -49.11 15.95 -12.12
C ALA A 82 -47.91 15.15 -12.66
N PRO A 83 -48.03 14.25 -13.65
CA PRO A 83 -46.88 13.58 -14.27
C PRO A 83 -45.97 14.55 -15.03
N VAL A 84 -46.53 15.51 -15.77
CA VAL A 84 -45.74 16.49 -16.55
C VAL A 84 -44.86 17.34 -15.63
N MET A 85 -45.42 17.83 -14.52
CA MET A 85 -44.67 18.61 -13.53
C MET A 85 -43.69 17.74 -12.72
N GLY A 86 -44.18 16.62 -12.18
CA GLY A 86 -43.42 15.78 -11.25
C GLY A 86 -42.31 14.94 -11.89
N ALA A 87 -42.57 14.38 -13.08
CA ALA A 87 -41.64 13.49 -13.79
C ALA A 87 -40.98 14.14 -15.02
N GLY A 88 -41.49 15.28 -15.49
CA GLY A 88 -40.91 16.02 -16.62
C GLY A 88 -40.09 17.23 -16.20
N ILE A 89 -40.78 18.31 -15.82
CA ILE A 89 -40.18 19.64 -15.66
C ILE A 89 -39.21 19.69 -14.49
N ILE A 90 -39.64 19.24 -13.30
CA ILE A 90 -38.81 19.28 -12.08
C ILE A 90 -37.51 18.46 -12.22
N PRO A 91 -37.53 17.19 -12.68
CA PRO A 91 -36.29 16.42 -12.84
C PRO A 91 -35.39 16.96 -13.95
N ALA A 92 -35.95 17.50 -15.04
CA ALA A 92 -35.14 18.13 -16.09
C ALA A 92 -34.38 19.36 -15.58
N LEU A 93 -35.03 20.20 -14.75
CA LEU A 93 -34.39 21.34 -14.10
C LEU A 93 -33.32 20.89 -13.09
N LYS A 94 -33.60 19.84 -12.30
CA LYS A 94 -32.60 19.27 -11.38
C LYS A 94 -31.37 18.71 -12.11
N LYS A 95 -31.57 18.05 -13.25
CA LYS A 95 -30.48 17.48 -14.07
C LYS A 95 -29.53 18.55 -14.62
N ARG A 96 -30.01 19.76 -14.90
CA ARG A 96 -29.15 20.89 -15.31
C ARG A 96 -28.15 21.30 -14.23
N HIS A 97 -28.47 21.05 -12.97
CA HIS A 97 -27.60 21.35 -11.84
C HIS A 97 -26.84 20.14 -11.30
N SER A 98 -27.09 18.94 -11.84
CA SER A 98 -26.32 17.75 -11.48
C SER A 98 -24.98 17.73 -12.21
N SER A 99 -23.89 17.67 -11.45
CA SER A 99 -22.54 17.46 -11.95
C SER A 99 -21.97 16.14 -11.43
N ALA A 100 -20.85 15.68 -12.00
CA ALA A 100 -20.12 14.51 -11.50
C ALA A 100 -19.73 14.61 -10.01
N TYR A 101 -19.73 15.83 -9.45
CA TYR A 101 -19.37 16.15 -8.08
C TYR A 101 -20.59 16.55 -7.20
N GLY A 102 -21.82 16.30 -7.67
CA GLY A 102 -23.08 16.61 -6.99
C GLY A 102 -23.81 17.84 -7.55
N TYR A 103 -24.80 18.37 -6.80
CA TYR A 103 -25.58 19.53 -7.21
C TYR A 103 -24.79 20.85 -7.05
N ALA A 104 -24.47 21.50 -8.16
CA ALA A 104 -23.64 22.70 -8.19
C ALA A 104 -24.25 23.82 -9.06
N CYS A 105 -23.98 25.06 -8.67
CA CYS A 105 -24.32 26.23 -9.48
C CYS A 105 -23.45 26.28 -10.75
N ALA A 106 -23.92 26.88 -11.85
CA ALA A 106 -23.17 26.90 -13.13
C ALA A 106 -21.77 27.52 -12.98
N GLU A 107 -21.63 28.55 -12.14
CA GLU A 107 -20.35 29.17 -11.81
C GLU A 107 -19.45 28.23 -11.00
N CYS A 108 -20.02 27.57 -9.98
CA CYS A 108 -19.37 26.59 -9.13
C CYS A 108 -18.88 25.38 -9.94
N GLN A 109 -19.64 24.98 -10.96
CA GLN A 109 -19.31 23.88 -11.84
C GLN A 109 -18.08 24.19 -12.69
N LYS A 110 -17.91 25.44 -13.15
CA LYS A 110 -16.69 25.87 -13.87
C LYS A 110 -15.47 25.81 -12.97
N VAL A 111 -15.58 26.28 -11.73
CA VAL A 111 -14.48 26.23 -10.76
C VAL A 111 -14.09 24.78 -10.43
N LEU A 112 -15.07 23.90 -10.20
CA LEU A 112 -14.81 22.47 -9.97
C LEU A 112 -14.15 21.79 -11.17
N ALA A 113 -14.55 22.17 -12.39
CA ALA A 113 -13.93 21.64 -13.60
C ALA A 113 -12.46 22.10 -13.73
N GLN A 114 -12.16 23.35 -13.39
CA GLN A 114 -10.79 23.89 -13.37
C GLN A 114 -9.95 23.19 -12.31
N GLU A 115 -10.44 23.06 -11.08
CA GLU A 115 -9.73 22.36 -9.99
C GLU A 115 -9.43 20.89 -10.34
N ALA A 116 -10.35 20.21 -11.04
CA ALA A 116 -10.14 18.86 -11.51
C ALA A 116 -9.04 18.78 -12.59
N GLN A 117 -8.97 19.77 -13.49
CA GLN A 117 -7.89 19.87 -14.48
C GLN A 117 -6.55 20.17 -13.81
N ASP A 118 -6.52 21.10 -12.86
CA ASP A 118 -5.32 21.46 -12.11
C ASP A 118 -4.81 20.29 -11.26
N ALA A 119 -5.72 19.53 -10.65
CA ALA A 119 -5.37 18.31 -9.92
C ALA A 119 -4.77 17.25 -10.85
N ALA A 120 -5.31 17.07 -12.06
CA ALA A 120 -4.77 16.15 -13.05
C ALA A 120 -3.38 16.59 -13.57
N ILE A 121 -3.17 17.88 -13.81
CA ILE A 121 -1.87 18.43 -14.20
C ILE A 121 -0.86 18.22 -13.08
N LYS A 122 -1.23 18.53 -11.82
CA LYS A 122 -0.37 18.35 -10.66
C LYS A 122 0.00 16.88 -10.44
N GLN A 123 -0.93 15.95 -10.68
CA GLN A 123 -0.64 14.51 -10.63
C GLN A 123 0.41 14.12 -11.68
N LYS A 124 0.24 14.54 -12.94
CA LYS A 124 1.24 14.29 -13.99
C LYS A 124 2.61 14.88 -13.67
N GLN A 125 2.64 16.13 -13.19
CA GLN A 125 3.90 16.76 -12.76
C GLN A 125 4.56 16.00 -11.60
N SER A 126 3.77 15.48 -10.66
CA SER A 126 4.32 14.67 -9.56
C SER A 126 4.87 13.32 -10.03
N GLU A 127 4.22 12.69 -11.02
CA GLU A 127 4.70 11.44 -11.63
C GLU A 127 6.00 11.67 -12.41
N GLU A 128 6.08 12.73 -13.21
CA GLU A 128 7.29 13.13 -13.93
C GLU A 128 8.45 13.49 -12.98
N ALA A 129 8.16 14.22 -11.89
CA ALA A 129 9.15 14.54 -10.87
C ALA A 129 9.66 13.28 -10.15
N ASN A 130 8.78 12.32 -9.84
CA ASN A 130 9.16 11.03 -9.24
C ASN A 130 10.02 10.20 -10.22
N ALA A 131 9.69 10.19 -11.50
CA ALA A 131 10.47 9.50 -12.52
C ALA A 131 11.88 10.11 -12.68
N TYR A 132 11.98 11.44 -12.64
CA TYR A 132 13.27 12.15 -12.66
C TYR A 132 14.09 11.90 -11.38
N ALA A 133 13.45 11.93 -10.21
CA ALA A 133 14.09 11.60 -8.94
C ALA A 133 14.61 10.15 -8.92
N TYR A 134 13.85 9.22 -9.50
CA TYR A 134 14.29 7.83 -9.63
C TYR A 134 15.47 7.68 -10.59
N MET A 135 15.41 8.33 -11.76
CA MET A 135 16.50 8.33 -12.74
C MET A 135 17.80 8.88 -12.12
N SER A 136 17.75 10.04 -11.48
CA SER A 136 18.92 10.63 -10.81
C SER A 136 19.46 9.77 -9.68
N ARG A 137 18.60 9.06 -8.94
CA ARG A 137 19.03 8.08 -7.93
C ARG A 137 19.80 6.91 -8.56
N VAL A 138 19.32 6.36 -9.67
CA VAL A 138 20.00 5.28 -10.40
C VAL A 138 21.36 5.74 -10.92
N GLU A 139 21.43 6.94 -11.51
CA GLU A 139 22.68 7.53 -11.99
C GLU A 139 23.67 7.81 -10.84
N GLY A 140 23.15 8.29 -9.70
CA GLY A 140 23.95 8.50 -8.49
C GLY A 140 24.54 7.19 -7.94
N LEU A 141 23.76 6.10 -7.98
CA LEU A 141 24.22 4.77 -7.57
C LEU A 141 25.22 4.15 -8.56
N GLU A 142 25.02 4.39 -9.86
CA GLU A 142 25.94 3.94 -10.90
C GLU A 142 27.31 4.61 -10.80
N ASN A 143 27.34 5.90 -10.49
CA ASN A 143 28.57 6.68 -10.37
C ASN A 143 29.21 6.63 -8.98
N GLY A 144 28.40 6.46 -7.92
CA GLY A 144 28.87 6.50 -6.54
C GLY A 144 29.55 5.21 -6.07
N ASP A 145 29.08 4.05 -6.52
CA ASP A 145 29.55 2.74 -6.07
C ASP A 145 30.17 1.94 -7.23
N PRO A 146 31.50 1.69 -7.24
CA PRO A 146 32.16 0.97 -8.34
C PRO A 146 31.58 -0.42 -8.61
N TRP A 147 31.25 -1.14 -7.53
CA TRP A 147 30.67 -2.47 -7.58
C TRP A 147 29.25 -2.47 -8.19
N LEU A 148 28.38 -1.61 -7.65
CA LEU A 148 26.98 -1.52 -8.07
C LEU A 148 26.87 -0.96 -9.49
N GLY A 149 27.68 0.05 -9.81
CA GLY A 149 27.75 0.62 -11.15
C GLY A 149 28.23 -0.36 -12.22
N LYS A 150 29.07 -1.35 -11.89
CA LYS A 150 29.40 -2.44 -12.82
C LYS A 150 28.15 -3.28 -13.14
N LEU A 151 27.39 -3.67 -12.11
CA LEU A 151 26.19 -4.49 -12.27
C LEU A 151 25.07 -3.76 -13.04
N ILE A 152 24.80 -2.50 -12.70
CA ILE A 152 23.81 -1.67 -13.40
C ILE A 152 24.18 -1.53 -14.89
N ARG A 153 25.46 -1.30 -15.21
CA ARG A 153 25.93 -1.23 -16.61
C ARG A 153 25.78 -2.55 -17.34
N SER A 154 26.15 -3.68 -16.71
CA SER A 154 25.96 -5.00 -17.33
C SER A 154 24.49 -5.28 -17.62
N TRP A 155 23.59 -4.94 -16.69
CA TRP A 155 22.17 -5.11 -16.90
C TRP A 155 21.59 -4.21 -18.01
N LYS A 156 22.07 -2.96 -18.11
CA LYS A 156 21.69 -2.02 -19.19
C LYS A 156 22.13 -2.53 -20.57
N GLN A 157 23.26 -3.25 -20.65
CA GLN A 157 23.69 -3.89 -21.90
C GLN A 157 22.70 -4.96 -22.35
N ASP A 158 22.19 -5.76 -21.41
CA ASP A 158 21.18 -6.79 -21.70
C ASP A 158 19.77 -6.22 -21.95
N ASN A 159 19.50 -5.00 -21.45
CA ASN A 159 18.20 -4.35 -21.51
C ASN A 159 18.29 -2.93 -22.09
N PRO A 160 18.52 -2.78 -23.40
CA PRO A 160 18.59 -1.46 -24.03
C PRO A 160 17.26 -0.72 -23.86
N ASN A 161 17.34 0.59 -23.59
CA ASN A 161 16.20 1.50 -23.42
C ASN A 161 15.26 1.21 -22.23
N LYS A 162 15.65 0.35 -21.29
CA LYS A 162 14.89 0.11 -20.06
C LYS A 162 15.64 0.67 -18.86
N LEU A 163 14.91 1.29 -17.95
CA LEU A 163 15.42 1.65 -16.62
C LEU A 163 15.36 0.41 -15.71
N PRO A 164 16.35 0.19 -14.85
CA PRO A 164 16.28 -0.84 -13.82
C PRO A 164 15.02 -0.66 -12.98
N GLU A 165 14.36 -1.75 -12.61
CA GLU A 165 13.20 -1.70 -11.72
C GLU A 165 13.63 -1.26 -10.31
N GLU A 166 12.77 -0.52 -9.60
CA GLU A 166 13.09 -0.04 -8.24
C GLU A 166 13.36 -1.21 -7.27
N SER A 167 12.64 -2.32 -7.44
CA SER A 167 12.85 -3.56 -6.69
C SER A 167 14.27 -4.12 -6.90
N MET A 168 14.78 -4.09 -8.13
CA MET A 168 16.13 -4.55 -8.46
C MET A 168 17.19 -3.70 -7.78
N ILE A 169 17.08 -2.38 -7.84
CA ILE A 169 18.06 -1.49 -7.21
C ILE A 169 18.08 -1.67 -5.70
N ASN A 170 16.90 -1.76 -5.07
CA ASN A 170 16.79 -2.00 -3.63
C ASN A 170 17.35 -3.38 -3.24
N ASP A 171 17.08 -4.42 -4.02
CA ASP A 171 17.62 -5.76 -3.81
C ASP A 171 19.14 -5.78 -3.94
N LEU A 172 19.73 -5.06 -4.90
CA LEU A 172 21.19 -4.99 -5.04
C LEU A 172 21.86 -4.23 -3.88
N VAL A 173 21.24 -3.16 -3.40
CA VAL A 173 21.69 -2.46 -2.18
C VAL A 173 21.59 -3.39 -0.96
N MET A 174 20.51 -4.17 -0.88
CA MET A 174 20.32 -5.19 0.16
C MET A 174 21.38 -6.29 0.08
N ALA A 175 21.70 -6.79 -1.11
CA ALA A 175 22.75 -7.80 -1.32
C ALA A 175 24.11 -7.29 -0.86
N LYS A 176 24.45 -6.03 -1.15
CA LYS A 176 25.68 -5.38 -0.66
C LYS A 176 25.70 -5.26 0.87
N ASN A 177 24.57 -4.94 1.49
CA ASN A 177 24.46 -4.90 2.95
C ASN A 177 24.58 -6.30 3.57
N MET A 178 24.09 -7.35 2.90
CA MET A 178 24.25 -8.74 3.32
C MET A 178 25.69 -9.24 3.19
N GLU A 179 26.38 -8.86 2.12
CA GLU A 179 27.82 -9.11 1.96
C GLU A 179 28.60 -8.48 3.13
N LYS A 180 28.33 -7.21 3.45
CA LYS A 180 28.93 -6.52 4.61
C LYS A 180 28.60 -7.20 5.94
N ALA A 181 27.41 -7.78 6.07
CA ALA A 181 27.00 -8.55 7.25
C ALA A 181 27.59 -9.97 7.29
N GLY A 182 28.33 -10.40 6.26
CA GLY A 182 28.92 -11.72 6.16
C GLY A 182 27.90 -12.85 5.91
N ASN A 183 26.74 -12.51 5.35
CA ASN A 183 25.72 -13.45 4.90
C ASN A 183 25.78 -13.59 3.38
N PHE A 184 26.77 -14.34 2.91
CA PHE A 184 27.09 -14.42 1.49
C PHE A 184 26.08 -15.25 0.70
N GLU A 185 25.48 -16.29 1.28
CA GLU A 185 24.49 -17.12 0.59
C GLU A 185 23.23 -16.33 0.22
N LYS A 186 22.68 -15.52 1.15
CA LYS A 186 21.52 -14.69 0.81
C LYS A 186 21.85 -13.61 -0.21
N ALA A 187 23.05 -13.04 -0.16
CA ALA A 187 23.52 -12.10 -1.18
C ALA A 187 23.63 -12.79 -2.57
N ALA A 188 24.13 -14.03 -2.61
CA ALA A 188 24.22 -14.82 -3.84
C ALA A 188 22.83 -15.10 -4.45
N VAL A 189 21.85 -15.52 -3.64
CA VAL A 189 20.46 -15.77 -4.09
C VAL A 189 19.85 -14.51 -4.73
N ILE A 190 20.08 -13.34 -4.14
CA ILE A 190 19.60 -12.07 -4.72
C ILE A 190 20.27 -11.82 -6.09
N MET A 191 21.57 -12.10 -6.23
CA MET A 191 22.29 -11.92 -7.50
C MET A 191 21.80 -12.88 -8.58
N GLU A 192 21.46 -14.13 -8.22
CA GLU A 192 20.89 -15.12 -9.14
C GLU A 192 19.51 -14.73 -9.67
N LYS A 193 18.68 -14.10 -8.83
CA LYS A 193 17.36 -13.57 -9.22
C LYS A 193 17.46 -12.65 -10.44
N TYR A 194 18.53 -11.85 -10.51
CA TYR A 194 18.79 -10.91 -11.61
C TYR A 194 19.80 -11.44 -12.64
N ARG A 195 20.13 -12.75 -12.59
CA ARG A 195 21.04 -13.44 -13.53
C ARG A 195 22.50 -12.98 -13.48
N PHE A 196 22.94 -12.38 -12.37
CA PHE A 196 24.36 -12.04 -12.16
C PHE A 196 25.15 -13.26 -11.66
N TRP A 197 25.27 -14.29 -12.50
CA TRP A 197 25.84 -15.60 -12.13
C TRP A 197 27.30 -15.53 -11.69
N GLU A 198 28.12 -14.71 -12.35
CA GLU A 198 29.54 -14.54 -11.99
C GLU A 198 29.69 -13.97 -10.58
N GLU A 199 28.82 -13.02 -10.25
CA GLU A 199 28.79 -12.31 -8.98
C GLU A 199 28.31 -13.22 -7.85
N ALA A 200 27.24 -13.96 -8.10
CA ALA A 200 26.72 -14.98 -7.19
C ALA A 200 27.78 -16.07 -6.90
N GLY A 201 28.48 -16.54 -7.94
CA GLY A 201 29.55 -17.53 -7.80
C GLY A 201 30.73 -17.01 -6.97
N ARG A 202 31.07 -15.71 -7.08
CA ARG A 202 32.08 -15.12 -6.20
C ARG A 202 31.60 -15.06 -4.75
N MET A 203 30.34 -14.71 -4.49
CA MET A 203 29.80 -14.66 -3.13
C MET A 203 29.87 -16.02 -2.44
N ARG A 204 29.53 -17.12 -3.13
CA ARG A 204 29.66 -18.47 -2.57
C ARG A 204 31.10 -18.86 -2.25
N ARG A 205 32.08 -18.49 -3.09
CA ARG A 205 33.50 -18.70 -2.79
C ARG A 205 33.95 -17.95 -1.52
N LEU A 206 33.37 -16.79 -1.23
CA LEU A 206 33.64 -16.07 0.01
C LEU A 206 33.03 -16.77 1.23
N ASP A 207 31.86 -17.41 1.05
CA ASP A 207 31.25 -18.23 2.09
C ASP A 207 32.09 -19.49 2.40
N ASP A 208 32.55 -20.19 1.36
CA ASP A 208 33.40 -21.38 1.51
C ASP A 208 34.71 -21.06 2.23
N GLN A 209 35.33 -19.90 1.94
CA GLN A 209 36.53 -19.43 2.65
C GLN A 209 36.29 -19.17 4.15
N LYS A 210 35.07 -18.85 4.55
CA LYS A 210 34.69 -18.70 5.96
C LYS A 210 34.63 -20.05 6.67
N VAL A 211 34.18 -21.10 5.98
CA VAL A 211 34.08 -22.47 6.53
C VAL A 211 35.46 -23.10 6.75
N ILE A 212 36.43 -22.81 5.87
CA ILE A 212 37.78 -23.42 5.91
C ILE A 212 38.63 -22.94 7.11
N LYS A 213 38.24 -21.87 7.82
CA LYS A 213 38.98 -21.42 9.02
C LYS A 213 38.75 -22.28 10.27
N HIS A 214 37.86 -23.26 10.25
CA HIS A 214 37.86 -24.32 11.26
C HIS A 214 38.90 -25.37 10.90
N ILE A 215 40.16 -25.12 11.26
CA ILE A 215 41.23 -26.12 11.18
C ILE A 215 40.87 -27.22 12.18
N THR A 216 40.27 -28.31 11.71
CA THR A 216 40.18 -29.55 12.48
C THR A 216 41.58 -30.14 12.57
N VAL A 217 42.38 -29.67 13.54
CA VAL A 217 43.64 -30.32 13.87
C VAL A 217 43.28 -31.66 14.50
N ASP A 218 43.60 -32.76 13.82
CA ASP A 218 43.40 -34.09 14.38
C ASP A 218 44.39 -34.28 15.54
N MET A 219 43.87 -34.20 16.77
CA MET A 219 44.68 -34.29 17.99
C MET A 219 45.47 -35.61 18.09
N ASN A 220 45.07 -36.61 17.31
CA ASN A 220 45.73 -37.91 17.27
C ASN A 220 47.11 -37.81 16.66
N GLU A 221 47.23 -37.08 15.54
CA GLU A 221 48.48 -36.92 14.83
C GLU A 221 49.47 -36.11 15.67
N LEU A 222 48.98 -35.13 16.43
CA LEU A 222 49.83 -34.35 17.33
C LEU A 222 50.30 -35.15 18.55
N ILE A 223 49.46 -36.00 19.15
CA ILE A 223 49.88 -36.87 20.27
C ILE A 223 50.90 -37.91 19.77
N ASP A 224 50.71 -38.47 18.57
CA ASP A 224 51.66 -39.41 17.98
C ASP A 224 53.00 -38.74 17.64
N GLN A 225 52.99 -37.48 17.17
CA GLN A 225 54.22 -36.70 16.92
C GLN A 225 54.98 -36.37 18.21
N VAL A 226 54.28 -36.05 19.30
CA VAL A 226 54.89 -35.84 20.63
C VAL A 226 55.47 -37.14 21.17
N GLY A 227 54.75 -38.26 21.02
CA GLY A 227 55.18 -39.58 21.46
C GLY A 227 56.35 -40.16 20.67
N THR A 228 56.42 -39.92 19.35
CA THR A 228 57.54 -40.37 18.49
C THR A 228 58.82 -39.60 18.74
N LYS A 229 58.73 -38.32 19.12
CA LYS A 229 59.89 -37.50 19.51
C LYS A 229 60.29 -37.66 20.99
N GLY A 230 59.56 -38.45 21.79
CA GLY A 230 59.87 -38.72 23.20
C GLY A 230 59.72 -37.51 24.12
N LEU A 231 58.90 -36.53 23.73
CA LEU A 231 58.68 -35.30 24.50
C LEU A 231 57.52 -35.50 25.48
N ALA A 232 57.72 -35.05 26.72
CA ALA A 232 56.64 -34.92 27.70
C ALA A 232 56.37 -33.43 27.91
N ILE A 233 55.20 -32.97 27.50
CA ILE A 233 54.87 -31.55 27.49
C ILE A 233 53.99 -31.22 28.70
N PRO A 234 54.47 -30.38 29.66
CA PRO A 234 53.67 -29.99 30.80
C PRO A 234 52.63 -28.92 30.41
N TYR A 235 51.35 -29.25 30.51
CA TYR A 235 50.22 -28.35 30.33
C TYR A 235 49.64 -27.93 31.67
N LYS A 236 49.43 -26.63 31.88
CA LYS A 236 48.72 -26.11 33.06
C LYS A 236 47.26 -25.89 32.75
N CYS A 237 46.37 -26.51 33.53
CA CYS A 237 44.94 -26.26 33.42
C CYS A 237 44.63 -24.79 33.73
N SER A 238 43.94 -24.12 32.81
CA SER A 238 43.53 -22.71 32.98
C SER A 238 42.53 -22.50 34.11
N SER A 239 41.79 -23.54 34.52
CA SER A 239 40.75 -23.45 35.55
C SER A 239 41.25 -23.75 36.97
N CYS A 240 42.15 -24.72 37.15
CA CYS A 240 42.63 -25.13 38.48
C CYS A 240 44.14 -24.96 38.69
N GLY A 241 44.89 -24.60 37.65
CA GLY A 241 46.35 -24.44 37.72
C GLY A 241 47.14 -25.74 37.84
N ALA A 242 46.49 -26.91 37.85
CA ALA A 242 47.17 -28.20 37.92
C ALA A 242 48.03 -28.42 36.67
N SER A 243 49.27 -28.88 36.88
CA SER A 243 50.20 -29.23 35.80
C SER A 243 50.01 -30.69 35.42
N ILE A 244 49.79 -30.95 34.14
CA ILE A 244 49.44 -32.25 33.58
C ILE A 244 50.42 -32.52 32.44
N THR A 245 51.11 -33.64 32.51
CA THR A 245 52.06 -34.04 31.48
C THR A 245 51.33 -34.74 30.35
N ILE A 246 51.48 -34.22 29.15
CA ILE A 246 50.98 -34.85 27.92
C ILE A 246 52.13 -35.70 27.36
N ASP A 247 51.91 -37.00 27.30
CA ASP A 247 52.87 -38.00 26.82
C ASP A 247 52.18 -39.01 25.89
N LYS A 248 52.95 -40.00 25.39
CA LYS A 248 52.47 -41.06 24.50
C LYS A 248 51.36 -41.92 25.12
N ASP A 249 51.30 -42.03 26.43
CA ASP A 249 50.34 -42.89 27.15
C ASP A 249 49.04 -42.14 27.51
N SER A 250 48.98 -40.84 27.22
CA SER A 250 47.82 -39.99 27.46
C SER A 250 46.68 -40.31 26.49
N LYS A 251 45.65 -41.03 26.97
CA LYS A 251 44.47 -41.41 26.18
C LYS A 251 43.54 -40.22 25.91
N LYS A 252 42.98 -40.14 24.68
CA LYS A 252 42.07 -39.07 24.21
C LYS A 252 40.89 -38.78 25.15
N GLU A 253 40.39 -39.79 25.84
CA GLU A 253 39.24 -39.66 26.74
C GLU A 253 39.61 -38.93 28.04
N GLY A 254 40.85 -39.07 28.51
CA GLY A 254 41.38 -38.36 29.68
C GLY A 254 41.90 -36.95 29.38
N LEU A 255 42.17 -36.64 28.10
CA LEU A 255 42.64 -35.32 27.64
C LEU A 255 41.51 -34.36 27.25
N LYS A 256 40.23 -34.74 27.41
CA LYS A 256 39.08 -33.85 27.19
C LYS A 256 38.71 -33.05 28.41
N PHE A 257 38.95 -33.61 29.60
CA PHE A 257 38.57 -33.01 30.88
C PHE A 257 39.74 -33.07 31.85
N CYS A 258 39.85 -32.05 32.69
CA CYS A 258 40.88 -32.03 33.72
C CYS A 258 40.69 -33.15 34.74
N SER A 259 41.70 -34.01 34.90
CA SER A 259 41.69 -35.08 35.90
C SER A 259 41.56 -34.57 37.34
N TYR A 260 41.88 -33.29 37.59
CA TYR A 260 41.82 -32.67 38.90
C TYR A 260 40.51 -31.90 39.17
N CYS A 261 39.99 -31.17 38.18
CA CYS A 261 38.81 -30.30 38.38
C CYS A 261 37.62 -30.60 37.47
N GLY A 262 37.72 -31.56 36.55
CA GLY A 262 36.66 -31.97 35.63
C GLY A 262 36.34 -30.96 34.52
N THR A 263 36.99 -29.79 34.49
CA THR A 263 36.73 -28.76 33.48
C THR A 263 37.24 -29.22 32.10
N ALA A 264 36.46 -28.98 31.05
CA ALA A 264 36.88 -29.26 29.69
C ALA A 264 38.09 -28.39 29.31
N TYR A 265 39.11 -28.98 28.70
CA TYR A 265 40.27 -28.20 28.25
C TYR A 265 39.95 -27.40 26.99
N ASN A 266 40.62 -26.26 26.84
CA ASN A 266 40.61 -25.52 25.59
C ASN A 266 41.55 -26.20 24.59
N ILE A 267 40.94 -26.88 23.62
CA ILE A 267 41.64 -27.68 22.60
C ILE A 267 42.55 -26.77 21.74
N ASP A 268 42.14 -25.53 21.46
CA ASP A 268 42.94 -24.59 20.65
C ASP A 268 44.23 -24.17 21.36
N ASP A 269 44.16 -23.95 22.68
CA ASP A 269 45.32 -23.56 23.49
C ASP A 269 46.30 -24.73 23.65
N MET A 270 45.79 -25.95 23.85
CA MET A 270 46.60 -27.16 23.87
C MET A 270 47.28 -27.41 22.53
N THR A 271 46.56 -27.23 21.43
CA THR A 271 47.09 -27.41 20.07
C THR A 271 48.23 -26.44 19.78
N LYS A 272 48.05 -25.15 20.09
CA LYS A 272 49.10 -24.13 19.93
C LYS A 272 50.33 -24.43 20.77
N MET A 273 50.13 -24.87 22.01
CA MET A 273 51.23 -25.18 22.92
C MET A 273 52.02 -26.41 22.46
N ILE A 274 51.33 -27.47 22.01
CA ILE A 274 51.98 -28.66 21.42
C ILE A 274 52.72 -28.31 20.14
N GLN A 275 52.12 -27.51 19.24
CA GLN A 275 52.79 -27.04 18.02
C GLN A 275 54.05 -26.22 18.35
N SER A 276 53.99 -25.31 19.32
CA SER A 276 55.15 -24.52 19.74
C SER A 276 56.28 -25.32 20.40
N ALA A 277 55.98 -26.52 20.89
CA ALA A 277 56.97 -27.44 21.45
C ALA A 277 57.50 -28.45 20.43
N LEU A 278 56.87 -28.56 19.26
CA LEU A 278 57.26 -29.45 18.15
C LEU A 278 58.08 -28.74 17.06
N GLU A 279 57.97 -27.41 16.96
CA GLU A 279 58.88 -26.49 16.24
C GLU A 279 60.26 -26.41 16.91
#